data_AF-A0A1F6YR79-F1
#
_entry.id   AF-A0A1F6YR79-F1
#
_cell.length_a   1.000
_cell.length_b   1.000
_cell.length_c   1.000
_cell.angle_alpha   90.00
_cell.angle_beta   90.00
_cell.angle_gamma   90.00
#
_symmetry.space_group_name_H-M   'P 1'
#
loop_
_entity.id
_entity.type
_entity.pdbx_description
1 polymer ?
#
loop_
_entity_poly.entity_id
_entity_poly.type
_entity_poly.pdbx_seq_one_letter_code
_entity_poly.pdbx_strand_id
1 'polypeptide(L)'
;MAESSRIGGLDISGEVLRDTAKQIEKMEDIEKLVKEALEGNKIHKISRLLEIILAGAISIKASDIHIEPEKDRGRLRLRLDGVLQDVNFFGTDVYKLLNSRIKLLSGMKLTSTVAQDGRFNIIEGDEEISIRCSLIPGSYGESIVMRILDPKSLQVEMEELGIENRLFEIIKEEIIKPNGLILVTGPTGSGKTTTLYSFLRRIYSPEIKIITIEDPVEYHLTGITQTQVNMERGYTFPEGLRSALRQDPDVIMVGEIRDGDTASIAVQSALTGHMVFSTLHTNNAAGVIPRLIDLGVNPKILVSALSISLAQRLVRKLCASCKKERELSPEEIKTMKLIIDGMTAEGKQISNYNLNPDGPFKTFEAVGCDKCNKTGFKGRIGLFEAIKTDEEIEKIIPENPSEREIKKVARTQGVLSMRQDGLIKILNGVTSFAEVQSVVDLSEE
;
A
#
# COMPACT_ATOMS: atom_id res chain seq x y z
N MET A 1 -30.94 17.88 23.16
CA MET A 1 -30.41 19.07 22.45
C MET A 1 -29.88 18.54 21.13
N ALA A 2 -30.65 18.76 20.07
CA ALA A 2 -30.39 18.28 18.72
C ALA A 2 -29.91 19.48 17.91
N GLU A 3 -28.67 19.47 17.44
CA GLU A 3 -28.15 20.48 16.51
C GLU A 3 -26.89 19.93 15.81
N SER A 4 -27.08 19.42 14.59
CA SER A 4 -26.06 19.40 13.50
C SER A 4 -26.54 18.70 12.21
N SER A 5 -27.78 18.19 12.16
CA SER A 5 -28.40 17.84 10.89
C SER A 5 -28.86 19.12 10.18
N ARG A 6 -28.00 19.72 9.35
CA ARG A 6 -28.44 20.72 8.37
C ARG A 6 -29.34 20.00 7.37
N ILE A 7 -30.64 20.20 7.52
CA ILE A 7 -31.68 19.84 6.57
C ILE A 7 -31.29 20.45 5.20
N GLY A 8 -30.90 19.60 4.25
CA GLY A 8 -30.35 19.99 2.93
C GLY A 8 -28.84 19.80 2.73
N GLY A 9 -28.13 19.22 3.70
CA GLY A 9 -26.66 19.18 3.80
C GLY A 9 -25.93 18.60 2.58
N LEU A 10 -24.99 19.38 2.06
CA LEU A 10 -23.96 18.90 1.13
C LEU A 10 -23.06 17.84 1.76
N ASP A 11 -23.03 17.71 3.09
CA ASP A 11 -22.10 16.85 3.83
C ASP A 11 -22.67 15.45 4.15
N ILE A 12 -21.80 14.51 4.53
CA ILE A 12 -22.14 13.17 5.02
C ILE A 12 -22.06 13.17 6.56
N SER A 13 -23.13 12.72 7.23
CA SER A 13 -23.13 12.63 8.70
C SER A 13 -22.37 11.41 9.20
N GLY A 14 -21.27 11.62 9.92
CA GLY A 14 -20.51 10.53 10.54
C GLY A 14 -21.30 9.76 11.59
N GLU A 15 -22.24 10.38 12.30
CA GLU A 15 -23.13 9.68 13.24
C GLU A 15 -24.03 8.68 12.51
N VAL A 16 -24.62 9.09 11.40
CA VAL A 16 -25.46 8.22 10.57
C VAL A 16 -24.63 7.07 9.97
N LEU A 17 -23.40 7.35 9.55
CA LEU A 17 -22.49 6.29 9.07
C LEU A 17 -22.17 5.30 10.18
N ARG A 18 -21.85 5.75 11.40
CA ARG A 18 -21.60 4.86 12.55
C ARG A 18 -22.78 3.95 12.84
N ASP A 19 -23.97 4.50 12.94
CA ASP A 19 -25.15 3.72 13.27
C ASP A 19 -25.54 2.75 12.16
N THR A 20 -25.25 3.11 10.90
CA THR A 20 -25.41 2.22 9.76
C THR A 20 -24.34 1.13 9.75
N ALA A 21 -23.09 1.46 10.07
CA ALA A 21 -21.97 0.53 10.12
C ALA A 21 -22.16 -0.56 11.20
N LYS A 22 -22.82 -0.24 12.33
CA LYS A 22 -23.20 -1.23 13.36
C LYS A 22 -24.12 -2.35 12.84
N GLN A 23 -24.80 -2.13 11.72
CA GLN A 23 -25.69 -3.11 11.08
C GLN A 23 -24.99 -3.91 9.98
N ILE A 24 -23.71 -3.63 9.72
CA ILE A 24 -22.95 -4.20 8.62
C ILE A 24 -21.75 -4.93 9.18
N GLU A 25 -21.79 -6.26 9.15
CA GLU A 25 -20.65 -7.10 9.49
C GLU A 25 -20.03 -7.74 8.23
N LYS A 26 -20.84 -7.96 7.21
CA LYS A 26 -20.45 -8.63 5.95
C LYS A 26 -21.04 -7.96 4.72
N MET A 27 -20.51 -8.34 3.56
CA MET A 27 -20.88 -7.79 2.26
C MET A 27 -22.36 -8.00 1.93
N GLU A 28 -22.95 -9.12 2.35
CA GLU A 28 -24.38 -9.39 2.17
C GLU A 28 -25.27 -8.40 2.91
N ASP A 29 -24.82 -7.85 4.05
CA ASP A 29 -25.59 -6.85 4.80
C ASP A 29 -25.64 -5.53 4.01
N ILE A 30 -24.53 -5.17 3.33
CA ILE A 30 -24.47 -4.02 2.43
C ILE A 30 -25.42 -4.23 1.26
N GLU A 31 -25.35 -5.40 0.61
CA GLU A 31 -26.23 -5.72 -0.51
C GLU A 31 -27.71 -5.59 -0.12
N LYS A 32 -28.08 -6.12 1.06
CA LYS A 32 -29.43 -6.03 1.61
C LYS A 32 -29.85 -4.58 1.86
N LEU A 33 -29.05 -3.80 2.58
CA LEU A 33 -29.37 -2.40 2.88
C LEU A 33 -29.45 -1.54 1.62
N VAL A 34 -28.58 -1.81 0.63
CA VAL A 34 -28.65 -1.16 -0.68
C VAL A 34 -29.97 -1.51 -1.38
N LYS A 35 -30.38 -2.78 -1.42
CA LYS A 35 -31.66 -3.18 -2.03
C LYS A 35 -32.86 -2.51 -1.33
N GLU A 36 -32.89 -2.51 -0.01
CA GLU A 36 -33.94 -1.84 0.77
C GLU A 36 -33.98 -0.33 0.48
N ALA A 37 -32.82 0.33 0.39
CA ALA A 37 -32.74 1.75 0.03
C ALA A 37 -33.20 2.03 -1.41
N LEU A 38 -33.03 1.07 -2.33
CA LEU A 38 -33.50 1.15 -3.70
C LEU A 38 -35.01 0.95 -3.85
N GLU A 39 -35.71 0.36 -2.87
CA GLU A 39 -37.15 0.07 -2.92
C GLU A 39 -38.06 1.18 -2.32
N GLY A 40 -37.52 2.11 -1.50
CA GLY A 40 -38.29 3.22 -0.87
C GLY A 40 -38.81 4.33 -1.82
N ASN A 41 -39.41 5.44 -1.35
CA ASN A 41 -39.92 6.54 -2.21
C ASN A 41 -39.08 7.85 -2.13
N LYS A 42 -38.73 8.42 -3.32
CA LYS A 42 -38.11 9.72 -3.73
C LYS A 42 -37.02 10.46 -2.89
N ILE A 43 -36.04 11.01 -3.65
CA ILE A 43 -34.96 12.02 -3.40
C ILE A 43 -34.07 11.82 -2.16
N HIS A 44 -34.60 11.57 -0.97
CA HIS A 44 -33.81 11.20 0.21
C HIS A 44 -33.14 9.81 0.08
N LYS A 45 -33.55 9.02 -0.93
CA LYS A 45 -32.95 7.71 -1.28
C LYS A 45 -31.47 7.79 -1.64
N ILE A 46 -31.03 8.82 -2.35
CA ILE A 46 -29.68 8.81 -2.95
C ILE A 46 -28.59 9.17 -1.94
N SER A 47 -28.83 10.17 -1.09
CA SER A 47 -27.93 10.48 0.02
C SER A 47 -27.85 9.29 0.98
N ARG A 48 -28.99 8.69 1.33
CA ARG A 48 -29.03 7.50 2.19
C ARG A 48 -28.32 6.31 1.55
N LEU A 49 -28.51 6.08 0.25
CA LEU A 49 -27.83 5.03 -0.49
C LEU A 49 -26.31 5.23 -0.47
N LEU A 50 -25.85 6.46 -0.72
CA LEU A 50 -24.42 6.78 -0.66
C LEU A 50 -23.86 6.59 0.76
N GLU A 51 -24.60 6.98 1.80
CA GLU A 51 -24.24 6.72 3.20
C GLU A 51 -24.12 5.22 3.49
N ILE A 52 -25.07 4.40 3.02
CA ILE A 52 -24.99 2.93 3.17
C ILE A 52 -23.76 2.36 2.47
N ILE A 53 -23.47 2.83 1.25
CA ILE A 53 -22.29 2.40 0.50
C ILE A 53 -21.00 2.78 1.25
N LEU A 54 -20.90 4.02 1.74
CA LEU A 54 -19.74 4.52 2.50
C LEU A 54 -19.59 3.77 3.83
N ALA A 55 -20.66 3.67 4.62
CA ALA A 55 -20.66 2.97 5.90
C ALA A 55 -20.30 1.49 5.73
N GLY A 56 -20.86 0.87 4.69
CA GLY A 56 -20.57 -0.51 4.34
C GLY A 56 -19.10 -0.71 4.00
N ALA A 57 -18.57 0.11 3.08
CA ALA A 57 -17.17 0.06 2.67
C ALA A 57 -16.20 0.28 3.84
N ILE A 58 -16.48 1.25 4.72
CA ILE A 58 -15.67 1.51 5.93
C ILE A 58 -15.75 0.32 6.89
N SER A 59 -16.95 -0.20 7.19
CA SER A 59 -17.14 -1.30 8.14
C SER A 59 -16.37 -2.56 7.74
N ILE A 60 -16.42 -2.91 6.45
CA ILE A 60 -15.71 -4.08 5.92
C ILE A 60 -14.25 -3.79 5.52
N LYS A 61 -13.74 -2.59 5.82
CA LYS A 61 -12.37 -2.13 5.55
C LYS A 61 -11.97 -2.20 4.07
N ALA A 62 -12.87 -1.81 3.17
CA ALA A 62 -12.56 -1.67 1.76
C ALA A 62 -11.64 -0.46 1.50
N SER A 63 -10.71 -0.59 0.56
CA SER A 63 -9.80 0.51 0.21
C SER A 63 -10.40 1.47 -0.81
N ASP A 64 -11.23 0.96 -1.72
CA ASP A 64 -11.81 1.74 -2.80
C ASP A 64 -13.26 1.30 -3.07
N ILE A 65 -14.12 2.27 -3.37
CA ILE A 65 -15.48 2.09 -3.86
C ILE A 65 -15.48 2.40 -5.35
N HIS A 66 -16.00 1.48 -6.16
CA HIS A 66 -16.13 1.63 -7.60
C HIS A 66 -17.60 1.67 -7.98
N ILE A 67 -18.03 2.73 -8.65
CA ILE A 67 -19.37 2.86 -9.24
C ILE A 67 -19.20 3.09 -10.74
N GLU A 68 -19.56 2.07 -11.52
CA GLU A 68 -19.24 2.00 -12.94
C GLU A 68 -20.51 1.90 -13.78
N PRO A 69 -20.69 2.76 -14.81
CA PRO A 69 -21.81 2.64 -15.72
C PRO A 69 -21.56 1.53 -16.75
N GLU A 70 -22.55 0.66 -16.90
CA GLU A 70 -22.69 -0.27 -18.03
C GLU A 70 -23.83 0.23 -18.95
N LYS A 71 -24.02 -0.45 -20.08
CA LYS A 71 -25.02 -0.06 -21.10
C LYS A 71 -26.42 0.16 -20.52
N ASP A 72 -26.86 -0.77 -19.66
CA ASP A 72 -28.25 -0.84 -19.19
C ASP A 72 -28.37 -0.76 -17.65
N ARG A 73 -27.28 -0.58 -16.91
CA ARG A 73 -27.24 -0.55 -15.44
C ARG A 73 -25.98 0.12 -14.90
N GLY A 74 -25.98 0.49 -13.62
CA GLY A 74 -24.77 0.79 -12.84
C GLY A 74 -24.31 -0.42 -12.04
N ARG A 75 -23.00 -0.55 -11.84
CA ARG A 75 -22.36 -1.62 -11.07
C ARG A 75 -21.60 -1.02 -9.87
N LEU A 76 -21.86 -1.54 -8.68
CA LEU A 76 -21.13 -1.21 -7.46
C LEU A 76 -20.17 -2.33 -7.10
N ARG A 77 -18.89 -1.99 -6.96
CA ARG A 77 -17.85 -2.89 -6.48
C ARG A 77 -17.08 -2.27 -5.34
N LEU A 78 -16.60 -3.10 -4.43
CA LEU A 78 -15.69 -2.70 -3.35
C LEU A 78 -14.36 -3.42 -3.51
N ARG A 79 -13.25 -2.72 -3.29
CA ARG A 79 -11.93 -3.33 -3.26
C ARG A 79 -11.62 -3.82 -1.85
N LEU A 80 -11.60 -5.13 -1.66
CA LEU A 80 -11.22 -5.79 -0.42
C LEU A 80 -9.86 -6.45 -0.57
N ASP A 81 -8.93 -6.11 0.31
CA ASP A 81 -7.58 -6.68 0.32
C ASP A 81 -6.90 -6.66 -1.07
N GLY A 82 -7.13 -5.61 -1.84
CA GLY A 82 -6.59 -5.42 -3.19
C GLY A 82 -7.45 -5.96 -4.34
N VAL A 83 -8.48 -6.76 -4.07
CA VAL A 83 -9.32 -7.42 -5.08
C VAL A 83 -10.72 -6.82 -5.13
N LEU A 84 -11.23 -6.57 -6.34
CA LEU A 84 -12.59 -6.06 -6.54
C LEU A 84 -13.64 -7.15 -6.35
N GLN A 85 -14.66 -6.83 -5.57
CA GLN A 85 -15.82 -7.69 -5.31
C GLN A 85 -17.10 -6.98 -5.75
N ASP A 86 -17.97 -7.70 -6.45
CA ASP A 86 -19.29 -7.19 -6.82
C ASP A 86 -20.20 -7.15 -5.60
N VAL A 87 -20.85 -6.00 -5.39
CA VAL A 87 -21.79 -5.82 -4.27
C VAL A 87 -23.22 -5.73 -4.77
N ASN A 88 -23.49 -4.88 -5.77
CA ASN A 88 -24.84 -4.71 -6.28
C ASN A 88 -24.87 -4.09 -7.68
N PHE A 89 -26.02 -4.19 -8.34
CA PHE A 89 -26.35 -3.49 -9.57
C PHE A 89 -27.59 -2.64 -9.36
N PHE A 90 -27.63 -1.47 -9.99
CA PHE A 90 -28.79 -0.56 -9.91
C PHE A 90 -29.12 0.05 -11.26
N GLY A 91 -30.32 0.62 -11.39
CA GLY A 91 -30.78 1.28 -12.61
C GLY A 91 -29.89 2.46 -13.02
N THR A 92 -29.89 2.78 -14.32
CA THR A 92 -29.10 3.90 -14.87
C THR A 92 -29.54 5.27 -14.33
N ASP A 93 -30.80 5.38 -13.92
CA ASP A 93 -31.38 6.53 -13.21
C ASP A 93 -30.73 6.73 -11.84
N VAL A 94 -30.59 5.66 -11.06
CA VAL A 94 -29.93 5.69 -9.74
C VAL A 94 -28.45 6.05 -9.89
N TYR A 95 -27.77 5.43 -10.86
CA TYR A 95 -26.38 5.76 -11.19
C TYR A 95 -26.18 7.25 -11.46
N LYS A 96 -27.01 7.86 -12.33
CA LYS A 96 -26.90 9.29 -12.69
C LYS A 96 -27.07 10.21 -11.47
N LEU A 97 -27.96 9.83 -10.55
CA LEU A 97 -28.18 10.58 -9.32
C LEU A 97 -27.01 10.41 -8.35
N LEU A 98 -26.45 9.20 -8.20
CA LEU A 98 -25.23 8.97 -7.41
C LEU A 98 -24.05 9.78 -7.96
N ASN A 99 -23.85 9.76 -9.28
CA ASN A 99 -22.82 10.56 -9.95
C ASN A 99 -22.95 12.04 -9.59
N SER A 100 -24.16 12.60 -9.75
CA SER A 100 -24.42 14.01 -9.43
C SER A 100 -24.19 14.32 -7.95
N ARG A 101 -24.59 13.41 -7.04
CA ARG A 101 -24.40 13.58 -5.59
C ARG A 101 -22.92 13.55 -5.21
N ILE A 102 -22.13 12.63 -5.77
CA ILE A 102 -20.70 12.50 -5.51
C ILE A 102 -19.94 13.72 -6.04
N LYS A 103 -20.31 14.22 -7.24
CA LYS A 103 -19.75 15.46 -7.78
C LYS A 103 -19.99 16.66 -6.87
N LEU A 104 -21.22 16.82 -6.36
CA LEU A 104 -21.56 17.90 -5.44
C LEU A 104 -20.75 17.81 -4.14
N LEU A 105 -20.67 16.63 -3.53
CA LEU A 105 -19.87 16.36 -2.34
C LEU A 105 -18.39 16.69 -2.52
N SER A 106 -17.84 16.32 -3.68
CA SER A 106 -16.41 16.43 -3.96
C SER A 106 -15.99 17.78 -4.55
N GLY A 107 -16.91 18.75 -4.65
CA GLY A 107 -16.66 20.06 -5.25
C GLY A 107 -16.43 20.05 -6.77
N MET A 108 -16.87 19.00 -7.47
CA MET A 108 -16.69 18.84 -8.92
C MET A 108 -17.81 19.50 -9.72
N LYS A 109 -17.53 19.80 -11.00
CA LYS A 109 -18.51 20.37 -11.93
C LYS A 109 -19.47 19.30 -12.43
N LEU A 110 -20.77 19.54 -12.27
CA LEU A 110 -21.84 18.64 -12.73
C LEU A 110 -21.83 18.42 -14.23
N THR A 111 -21.60 19.47 -15.02
CA THR A 111 -21.75 19.49 -16.48
C THR A 111 -20.47 19.18 -17.25
N SER A 112 -19.34 18.99 -16.56
CA SER A 112 -18.06 18.72 -17.21
C SER A 112 -18.05 17.34 -17.88
N THR A 113 -17.37 17.25 -19.02
CA THR A 113 -17.19 16.01 -19.81
C THR A 113 -15.75 15.49 -19.77
N VAL A 114 -14.84 16.18 -19.07
CA VAL A 114 -13.45 15.76 -18.86
C VAL A 114 -13.30 15.04 -17.53
N ALA A 115 -12.19 14.31 -17.36
CA ALA A 115 -11.85 13.69 -16.08
C ALA A 115 -11.76 14.74 -14.96
N GLN A 116 -12.21 14.36 -13.76
CA GLN A 116 -12.25 15.25 -12.60
C GLN A 116 -11.81 14.51 -11.34
N ASP A 117 -11.03 15.20 -10.51
CA ASP A 117 -10.66 14.75 -9.18
C ASP A 117 -11.22 15.72 -8.13
N GLY A 118 -11.50 15.20 -6.96
CA GLY A 118 -12.06 15.96 -5.85
C GLY A 118 -11.94 15.18 -4.56
N ARG A 119 -12.37 15.79 -3.47
CA ARG A 119 -12.27 15.20 -2.14
C ARG A 119 -13.39 15.71 -1.24
N PHE A 120 -13.76 14.90 -0.28
CA PHE A 120 -14.62 15.31 0.83
C PHE A 120 -14.23 14.53 2.09
N ASN A 121 -14.55 15.09 3.25
CA ASN A 121 -14.18 14.50 4.53
C ASN A 121 -15.43 14.02 5.26
N ILE A 122 -15.29 12.93 5.99
CA ILE A 122 -16.29 12.36 6.87
C ILE A 122 -15.76 12.52 8.29
N ILE A 123 -16.44 13.34 9.09
CA ILE A 123 -16.06 13.58 10.49
C ILE A 123 -16.81 12.59 11.37
N GLU A 124 -16.07 11.73 12.05
CA GLU A 124 -16.57 10.70 12.95
C GLU A 124 -16.01 10.91 14.37
N GLY A 125 -16.67 11.77 15.16
CA GLY A 125 -16.15 12.12 16.49
C GLY A 125 -14.94 13.02 16.35
N ASP A 126 -13.79 12.62 16.91
CA ASP A 126 -12.51 13.32 16.75
C ASP A 126 -11.71 12.83 15.52
N GLU A 127 -12.23 11.84 14.78
CA GLU A 127 -11.56 11.27 13.63
C GLU A 127 -12.10 11.82 12.32
N GLU A 128 -11.20 11.98 11.36
CA GLU A 128 -11.52 12.46 10.02
C GLU A 128 -11.11 11.40 8.99
N ILE A 129 -12.10 10.83 8.30
CA ILE A 129 -11.88 9.93 7.17
C ILE A 129 -11.96 10.77 5.90
N SER A 130 -10.84 10.88 5.18
CA SER A 130 -10.79 11.62 3.91
C SER A 130 -11.15 10.68 2.76
N ILE A 131 -12.08 11.11 1.90
CA ILE A 131 -12.46 10.38 0.70
C ILE A 131 -11.95 11.14 -0.52
N ARG A 132 -11.07 10.49 -1.29
CA ARG A 132 -10.60 11.03 -2.58
C ARG A 132 -11.45 10.44 -3.71
N CYS A 133 -12.01 11.30 -4.54
CA CYS A 133 -12.86 10.90 -5.65
C CYS A 133 -12.19 11.19 -6.98
N SER A 134 -12.28 10.25 -7.91
CA SER A 134 -11.83 10.40 -9.30
C SER A 134 -12.93 9.93 -10.25
N LEU A 135 -13.24 10.75 -11.24
CA LEU A 135 -14.24 10.50 -12.26
C LEU A 135 -13.59 10.53 -13.64
N ILE A 136 -13.80 9.48 -14.42
CA ILE A 136 -13.28 9.37 -15.80
C ILE A 136 -14.46 9.16 -16.76
N PRO A 137 -14.59 9.98 -17.83
CA PRO A 137 -15.65 9.80 -18.81
C PRO A 137 -15.47 8.48 -19.59
N GLY A 138 -16.56 7.76 -19.79
CA GLY A 138 -16.62 6.53 -20.57
C GLY A 138 -17.87 6.46 -21.45
N SER A 139 -18.01 5.36 -22.21
CA SER A 139 -19.05 5.21 -23.24
C SER A 139 -20.49 5.24 -22.72
N TYR A 140 -20.72 4.87 -21.45
CA TYR A 140 -22.05 4.78 -20.85
C TYR A 140 -22.28 5.80 -19.72
N GLY A 141 -21.29 6.67 -19.47
CA GLY A 141 -21.25 7.61 -18.36
C GLY A 141 -19.84 7.72 -17.79
N GLU A 142 -19.68 8.47 -16.70
CA GLU A 142 -18.42 8.53 -15.96
C GLU A 142 -18.27 7.36 -15.00
N SER A 143 -17.13 6.68 -15.07
CA SER A 143 -16.68 5.75 -14.04
C SER A 143 -16.24 6.53 -12.81
N ILE A 144 -16.69 6.13 -11.63
CA ILE A 144 -16.43 6.80 -10.35
C ILE A 144 -15.61 5.87 -9.47
N VAL A 145 -14.48 6.37 -8.97
CA VAL A 145 -13.68 5.70 -7.94
C VAL A 145 -13.58 6.61 -6.73
N MET A 146 -13.90 6.09 -5.56
CA MET A 146 -13.68 6.76 -4.27
C MET A 146 -12.70 5.96 -3.44
N ARG A 147 -11.53 6.52 -3.15
CA ARG A 147 -10.54 5.93 -2.25
C ARG A 147 -10.81 6.38 -0.82
N ILE A 148 -10.88 5.42 0.09
CA ILE A 148 -11.09 5.65 1.51
C ILE A 148 -9.72 5.77 2.19
N LEU A 149 -9.43 6.94 2.77
CA LEU A 149 -8.23 7.18 3.56
C LEU A 149 -8.65 7.19 5.03
N ASP A 150 -8.69 5.98 5.62
CA ASP A 150 -8.99 5.78 7.04
C ASP A 150 -7.68 5.72 7.85
N PRO A 151 -7.39 6.73 8.70
CA PRO A 151 -6.17 6.77 9.51
C PRO A 151 -5.95 5.53 10.37
N LYS A 152 -7.01 4.92 10.93
CA LYS A 152 -6.88 3.72 11.78
C LYS A 152 -6.36 2.52 11.00
N SER A 153 -6.83 2.34 9.77
CA SER A 153 -6.41 1.25 8.90
C SER A 153 -4.96 1.40 8.40
N LEU A 154 -4.43 2.63 8.44
CA LEU A 154 -3.13 2.99 7.87
C LEU A 154 -2.00 3.04 8.91
N GLN A 155 -2.32 3.06 10.21
CA GLN A 155 -1.36 2.99 11.32
C GLN A 155 -0.95 1.54 11.60
N VAL A 156 -0.13 0.97 10.70
CA VAL A 156 0.43 -0.38 10.85
C VAL A 156 1.79 -0.30 11.52
N GLU A 157 1.93 -0.89 12.70
CA GLU A 157 3.22 -0.95 13.41
C GLU A 157 4.26 -1.75 12.62
N MET A 158 5.55 -1.42 12.82
CA MET A 158 6.64 -1.98 12.02
C MET A 158 6.70 -3.51 12.16
N GLU A 159 6.38 -4.03 13.35
CA GLU A 159 6.30 -5.46 13.68
C GLU A 159 5.17 -6.19 12.94
N GLU A 160 4.11 -5.48 12.54
CA GLU A 160 2.95 -6.04 11.86
C GLU A 160 3.08 -6.08 10.33
N LEU A 161 4.12 -5.46 9.78
CA LEU A 161 4.35 -5.41 8.33
C LEU A 161 4.61 -6.80 7.72
N GLY A 162 5.10 -7.75 8.51
CA GLY A 162 5.50 -9.08 8.05
C GLY A 162 6.93 -9.13 7.52
N ILE A 163 7.79 -8.25 8.00
CA ILE A 163 9.24 -8.30 7.75
C ILE A 163 9.81 -9.52 8.50
N GLU A 164 10.63 -10.33 7.82
CA GLU A 164 11.32 -11.45 8.46
C GLU A 164 12.33 -10.97 9.51
N ASN A 165 12.49 -11.70 10.61
CA ASN A 165 13.25 -11.29 11.79
C ASN A 165 14.68 -10.78 11.50
N ARG A 166 15.47 -11.48 10.66
CA ARG A 166 16.82 -11.03 10.31
C ARG A 166 16.78 -9.69 9.58
N LEU A 167 15.90 -9.55 8.59
CA LEU A 167 15.72 -8.28 7.88
C LEU A 167 15.18 -7.19 8.81
N PHE A 168 14.30 -7.53 9.75
CA PHE A 168 13.74 -6.60 10.72
C PHE A 168 14.83 -6.00 11.61
N GLU A 169 15.73 -6.80 12.16
CA GLU A 169 16.85 -6.29 12.96
C GLU A 169 17.81 -5.44 12.11
N ILE A 170 18.10 -5.84 10.85
CA ILE A 170 18.88 -5.00 9.93
C ILE A 170 18.23 -3.63 9.75
N ILE A 171 16.94 -3.58 9.42
CA ILE A 171 16.24 -2.30 9.20
C ILE A 171 16.26 -1.46 10.48
N LYS A 172 15.98 -2.06 11.63
CA LYS A 172 15.95 -1.39 12.93
C LYS A 172 17.30 -0.75 13.28
N GLU A 173 18.41 -1.37 12.91
CA GLU A 173 19.75 -0.79 13.04
C GLU A 173 20.01 0.32 12.00
N GLU A 174 19.58 0.14 10.76
CA GLU A 174 19.83 1.10 9.68
C GLU A 174 19.02 2.41 9.84
N ILE A 175 17.75 2.34 10.26
CA ILE A 175 16.87 3.53 10.33
C ILE A 175 17.27 4.53 11.43
N ILE A 176 18.05 4.10 12.43
CA ILE A 176 18.51 4.96 13.53
C ILE A 176 19.93 5.53 13.31
N LYS A 177 20.56 5.21 12.18
CA LYS A 177 21.87 5.78 11.83
C LYS A 177 21.75 7.31 11.67
N PRO A 178 22.83 8.06 11.94
CA PRO A 178 22.81 9.52 11.82
C PRO A 178 22.53 9.98 10.38
N ASN A 179 22.96 9.21 9.39
CA ASN A 179 22.75 9.54 7.99
C ASN A 179 22.71 8.28 7.11
N GLY A 180 22.16 8.44 5.92
CA GLY A 180 22.05 7.38 4.93
C GLY A 180 20.80 7.51 4.09
N LEU A 181 20.77 6.82 2.95
CA LEU A 181 19.64 6.75 2.04
C LEU A 181 19.01 5.36 2.12
N ILE A 182 17.75 5.31 2.52
CA ILE A 182 16.93 4.09 2.62
C ILE A 182 15.83 4.17 1.57
N LEU A 183 15.84 3.23 0.62
CA LEU A 183 14.89 3.22 -0.48
C LEU A 183 13.94 2.03 -0.39
N VAL A 184 12.64 2.30 -0.42
CA VAL A 184 11.61 1.28 -0.52
C VAL A 184 11.06 1.27 -1.94
N THR A 185 11.13 0.14 -2.62
CA THR A 185 10.71 -0.02 -4.00
C THR A 185 9.59 -1.04 -4.16
N GLY A 186 8.87 -0.94 -5.26
CA GLY A 186 7.74 -1.79 -5.59
C GLY A 186 6.67 -1.06 -6.40
N PRO A 187 5.66 -1.79 -6.89
CA PRO A 187 4.60 -1.22 -7.72
C PRO A 187 3.68 -0.31 -6.89
N THR A 188 2.73 0.33 -7.56
CA THR A 188 1.64 1.01 -6.88
C THR A 188 0.84 0.02 -6.03
N GLY A 189 0.48 0.42 -4.81
CA GLY A 189 -0.32 -0.42 -3.91
C GLY A 189 0.45 -1.54 -3.21
N SER A 190 1.79 -1.58 -3.30
CA SER A 190 2.60 -2.55 -2.54
C SER A 190 2.85 -2.16 -1.08
N GLY A 191 2.30 -1.06 -0.59
CA GLY A 191 2.43 -0.65 0.82
C GLY A 191 3.70 0.14 1.17
N LYS A 192 4.43 0.69 0.17
CA LYS A 192 5.67 1.46 0.40
C LYS A 192 5.48 2.61 1.39
N THR A 193 4.44 3.43 1.20
CA THR A 193 4.15 4.57 2.08
C THR A 193 3.83 4.11 3.50
N THR A 194 3.08 3.01 3.65
CA THR A 194 2.80 2.39 4.96
C THR A 194 4.09 1.98 5.67
N THR A 195 5.01 1.34 4.94
CA THR A 195 6.31 0.94 5.47
C THR A 195 7.15 2.16 5.87
N LEU A 196 7.26 3.18 5.02
CA LEU A 196 8.00 4.40 5.36
C LEU A 196 7.40 5.12 6.57
N TYR A 197 6.08 5.26 6.62
CA TYR A 197 5.41 5.87 7.77
C TYR A 197 5.65 5.08 9.06
N SER A 198 5.70 3.74 9.00
CA SER A 198 6.06 2.92 10.17
C SER A 198 7.50 3.19 10.65
N PHE A 199 8.44 3.40 9.72
CA PHE A 199 9.82 3.74 10.07
C PHE A 199 9.88 5.12 10.71
N LEU A 200 9.20 6.11 10.13
CA LEU A 200 9.13 7.47 10.69
C LEU A 200 8.54 7.47 12.10
N ARG A 201 7.46 6.73 12.36
CA ARG A 201 6.90 6.61 13.71
C ARG A 201 7.85 5.92 14.68
N ARG A 202 8.59 4.90 14.21
CA ARG A 202 9.53 4.13 15.04
C ARG A 202 10.70 4.97 15.55
N ILE A 203 11.17 5.91 14.74
CA ILE A 203 12.31 6.79 15.06
C ILE A 203 11.88 8.14 15.66
N TYR A 204 10.60 8.52 15.53
CA TYR A 204 10.13 9.81 15.98
C TYR A 204 10.33 10.00 17.48
N SER A 205 10.94 11.13 17.82
CA SER A 205 10.95 11.70 19.16
C SER A 205 10.92 13.23 19.03
N PRO A 206 10.51 13.98 20.08
CA PRO A 206 10.50 15.45 20.04
C PRO A 206 11.89 16.09 19.78
N GLU A 207 12.97 15.33 19.94
CA GLU A 207 14.34 15.77 19.71
C GLU A 207 14.78 15.64 18.24
N ILE A 208 13.99 14.94 17.41
CA ILE A 208 14.34 14.63 16.01
C ILE A 208 13.38 15.38 15.08
N LYS A 209 13.91 16.29 14.27
CA LYS A 209 13.14 17.03 13.28
C LYS A 209 12.97 16.22 12.00
N ILE A 210 11.75 15.72 11.80
CA ILE A 210 11.35 14.97 10.62
C ILE A 210 10.55 15.86 9.67
N ILE A 211 10.97 15.94 8.40
CA ILE A 211 10.26 16.66 7.33
C ILE A 211 9.92 15.71 6.19
N THR A 212 8.68 15.73 5.69
CA THR A 212 8.27 14.96 4.52
C THR A 212 7.84 15.86 3.36
N ILE A 213 8.11 15.41 2.12
CA ILE A 213 7.60 16.01 0.88
C ILE A 213 6.84 14.93 0.12
N GLU A 214 5.54 15.10 -0.07
CA GLU A 214 4.63 14.04 -0.54
C GLU A 214 3.66 14.53 -1.63
N ASP A 215 3.10 13.61 -2.43
CA ASP A 215 2.14 13.92 -3.50
C ASP A 215 1.03 12.86 -3.64
N PRO A 216 -0.08 12.95 -2.88
CA PRO A 216 -0.34 13.84 -1.75
C PRO A 216 0.17 13.27 -0.41
N VAL A 217 -0.03 14.02 0.69
CA VAL A 217 0.06 13.46 2.04
C VAL A 217 -1.12 12.51 2.25
N GLU A 218 -0.87 11.25 2.62
CA GLU A 218 -1.91 10.22 2.76
C GLU A 218 -2.72 10.39 4.05
N TYR A 219 -2.03 10.63 5.18
CA TYR A 219 -2.63 10.96 6.47
C TYR A 219 -1.64 11.69 7.36
N HIS A 220 -2.15 12.35 8.40
CA HIS A 220 -1.31 13.15 9.28
C HIS A 220 -0.58 12.30 10.32
N LEU A 221 0.73 12.42 10.37
CA LEU A 221 1.61 11.88 11.40
C LEU A 221 1.84 12.93 12.48
N THR A 222 1.45 12.61 13.70
CA THR A 222 1.63 13.52 14.85
C THR A 222 3.11 13.82 15.06
N GLY A 223 3.45 15.11 15.17
CA GLY A 223 4.81 15.56 15.46
C GLY A 223 5.75 15.64 14.24
N ILE A 224 5.29 15.22 13.06
CA ILE A 224 6.08 15.24 11.84
C ILE A 224 5.64 16.40 10.95
N THR A 225 6.59 17.17 10.42
CA THR A 225 6.28 18.27 9.49
C THR A 225 6.07 17.69 8.10
N GLN A 226 4.82 17.55 7.68
CA GLN A 226 4.48 17.01 6.35
C GLN A 226 4.14 18.13 5.38
N THR A 227 4.78 18.12 4.20
CA THR A 227 4.50 19.07 3.12
C THR A 227 3.99 18.34 1.89
N GLN A 228 3.10 19.00 1.14
CA GLN A 228 2.52 18.42 -0.06
C GLN A 228 2.96 19.19 -1.30
N VAL A 229 3.37 18.46 -2.35
CA VAL A 229 3.67 19.00 -3.68
C VAL A 229 2.48 19.83 -4.18
N ASN A 230 2.79 20.99 -4.76
CA ASN A 230 1.84 21.90 -5.37
C ASN A 230 2.41 22.46 -6.67
N MET A 231 2.04 21.83 -7.79
CA MET A 231 2.51 22.20 -9.12
C MET A 231 2.10 23.62 -9.53
N GLU A 232 0.89 24.08 -9.15
CA GLU A 232 0.41 25.42 -9.48
C GLU A 232 1.25 26.52 -8.83
N ARG A 233 1.78 26.25 -7.63
CA ARG A 233 2.64 27.18 -6.87
C ARG A 233 4.13 26.92 -7.10
N GLY A 234 4.50 25.96 -7.96
CA GLY A 234 5.89 25.58 -8.23
C GLY A 234 6.59 24.83 -7.09
N TYR A 235 5.85 24.35 -6.08
CA TYR A 235 6.41 23.55 -4.98
C TYR A 235 6.50 22.08 -5.40
N THR A 236 7.59 21.70 -6.06
CA THR A 236 7.86 20.35 -6.59
C THR A 236 8.69 19.49 -5.62
N PHE A 237 8.90 18.20 -5.90
CA PHE A 237 9.80 17.36 -5.09
C PHE A 237 11.23 17.94 -4.96
N PRO A 238 11.93 18.33 -6.05
CA PRO A 238 13.24 18.98 -5.92
C PRO A 238 13.20 20.26 -5.08
N GLU A 239 12.18 21.11 -5.26
CA GLU A 239 12.10 22.39 -4.55
C GLU A 239 11.76 22.20 -3.06
N GLY A 240 10.84 21.30 -2.74
CA GLY A 240 10.50 20.92 -1.38
C GLY A 240 11.69 20.32 -0.66
N LEU A 241 12.45 19.43 -1.32
CA LEU A 241 13.66 18.84 -0.76
C LEU A 241 14.76 19.88 -0.49
N ARG A 242 15.03 20.80 -1.44
CA ARG A 242 15.95 21.93 -1.20
C ARG A 242 15.52 22.82 -0.05
N SER A 243 14.21 23.03 0.10
CA SER A 243 13.64 23.83 1.18
C SER A 243 13.75 23.12 2.53
N ALA A 244 13.51 21.82 2.58
CA ALA A 244 13.67 21.00 3.78
C ALA A 244 15.10 21.07 4.34
N LEU A 245 16.13 21.05 3.49
CA LEU A 245 17.54 21.19 3.92
C LEU A 245 17.86 22.51 4.63
N ARG A 246 17.04 23.57 4.44
CA ARG A 246 17.19 24.86 5.15
C ARG A 246 16.36 24.93 6.43
N GLN A 247 15.74 23.82 6.82
CA GLN A 247 14.91 23.74 8.02
C GLN A 247 15.62 23.00 9.16
N ASP A 248 16.93 22.75 9.08
CA ASP A 248 17.66 21.99 10.12
C ASP A 248 17.02 20.60 10.41
N PRO A 249 16.71 19.78 9.38
CA PRO A 249 16.11 18.46 9.60
C PRO A 249 17.17 17.44 10.05
N ASP A 250 16.77 16.45 10.83
CA ASP A 250 17.56 15.24 11.06
C ASP A 250 17.18 14.16 10.03
N VAL A 251 15.88 14.07 9.73
CA VAL A 251 15.31 13.08 8.82
C VAL A 251 14.47 13.75 7.76
N ILE A 252 14.66 13.33 6.52
CA ILE A 252 13.88 13.77 5.38
C ILE A 252 13.21 12.56 4.71
N MET A 253 11.91 12.63 4.46
CA MET A 253 11.22 11.67 3.62
C MET A 253 10.74 12.33 2.33
N VAL A 254 11.13 11.76 1.19
CA VAL A 254 10.65 12.16 -0.13
C VAL A 254 9.70 11.09 -0.62
N GLY A 255 8.46 11.45 -0.95
CA GLY A 255 7.41 10.48 -1.28
C GLY A 255 7.84 9.51 -2.39
N GLU A 256 8.57 10.01 -3.39
CA GLU A 256 9.15 9.21 -4.46
C GLU A 256 10.27 9.97 -5.20
N ILE A 257 11.20 9.22 -5.79
CA ILE A 257 12.19 9.74 -6.73
C ILE A 257 11.77 9.37 -8.15
N ARG A 258 11.34 10.36 -8.94
CA ARG A 258 10.94 10.17 -10.35
C ARG A 258 11.98 10.67 -11.35
N ASP A 259 12.77 11.66 -10.95
CA ASP A 259 13.69 12.39 -11.81
C ASP A 259 15.10 12.50 -11.20
N GLY A 260 16.06 12.88 -12.05
CA GLY A 260 17.48 12.96 -11.68
C GLY A 260 17.82 14.07 -10.70
N ASP A 261 17.06 15.18 -10.72
CA ASP A 261 17.26 16.28 -9.77
C ASP A 261 16.91 15.84 -8.36
N THR A 262 15.74 15.23 -8.18
CA THR A 262 15.28 14.67 -6.90
C THR A 262 16.24 13.60 -6.41
N ALA A 263 16.66 12.68 -7.30
CA ALA A 263 17.62 11.63 -6.97
C ALA A 263 18.96 12.20 -6.48
N SER A 264 19.51 13.17 -7.22
CA SER A 264 20.79 13.80 -6.91
C SER A 264 20.75 14.52 -5.56
N ILE A 265 19.70 15.30 -5.29
CA ILE A 265 19.56 16.03 -4.02
C ILE A 265 19.36 15.05 -2.87
N ALA A 266 18.58 13.98 -3.03
CA ALA A 266 18.37 12.97 -1.99
C ALA A 266 19.69 12.27 -1.60
N VAL A 267 20.49 11.88 -2.59
CA VAL A 267 21.81 11.29 -2.39
C VAL A 267 22.78 12.26 -1.69
N GLN A 268 22.82 13.52 -2.12
CA GLN A 268 23.64 14.55 -1.45
C GLN A 268 23.19 14.83 -0.02
N SER A 269 21.88 14.81 0.24
CA SER A 269 21.31 14.98 1.58
C SER A 269 21.77 13.86 2.52
N ALA A 270 21.74 12.62 2.03
CA ALA A 270 22.21 11.45 2.77
C ALA A 270 23.72 11.50 3.10
N LEU A 271 24.52 12.13 2.25
CA LEU A 271 25.97 12.32 2.47
C LEU A 271 26.29 13.49 3.39
N THR A 272 25.38 14.45 3.52
CA THR A 272 25.56 15.67 4.31
C THR A 272 25.01 15.55 5.72
N GLY A 273 24.85 14.31 6.23
CA GLY A 273 24.49 14.07 7.62
C GLY A 273 23.00 13.88 7.89
N HIS A 274 22.17 13.65 6.87
CA HIS A 274 20.73 13.43 7.03
C HIS A 274 20.36 11.97 6.81
N MET A 275 19.37 11.46 7.56
CA MET A 275 18.69 10.23 7.20
C MET A 275 17.61 10.53 6.15
N VAL A 276 17.69 9.87 5.00
CA VAL A 276 16.79 10.11 3.87
C VAL A 276 16.00 8.85 3.55
N PHE A 277 14.68 8.95 3.61
CA PHE A 277 13.75 7.92 3.17
C PHE A 277 13.16 8.31 1.83
N SER A 278 13.05 7.38 0.89
CA SER A 278 12.27 7.61 -0.33
C SER A 278 11.74 6.33 -0.94
N THR A 279 10.89 6.48 -1.95
CA THR A 279 10.44 5.37 -2.78
C THR A 279 10.94 5.41 -4.22
N LEU A 280 11.00 4.23 -4.83
CA LEU A 280 11.22 4.02 -6.26
C LEU A 280 10.19 3.02 -6.82
N HIS A 281 10.16 2.94 -8.15
CA HIS A 281 9.35 1.97 -8.88
C HIS A 281 10.26 1.02 -9.68
N THR A 282 10.87 0.07 -8.98
CA THR A 282 11.62 -1.07 -9.54
C THR A 282 10.95 -2.38 -9.12
N ASN A 283 11.29 -3.47 -9.81
CA ASN A 283 10.64 -4.76 -9.56
C ASN A 283 11.17 -5.49 -8.32
N ASN A 284 12.42 -5.23 -7.98
CA ASN A 284 13.20 -5.91 -6.95
C ASN A 284 14.22 -4.93 -6.33
N ALA A 285 14.86 -5.33 -5.24
CA ALA A 285 15.81 -4.49 -4.52
C ALA A 285 17.09 -4.21 -5.34
N ALA A 286 17.55 -5.18 -6.14
CA ALA A 286 18.73 -5.03 -6.98
C ALA A 286 18.57 -3.99 -8.09
N GLY A 287 17.35 -3.75 -8.56
CA GLY A 287 17.02 -2.72 -9.55
C GLY A 287 17.18 -1.29 -9.06
N VAL A 288 17.33 -1.05 -7.75
CA VAL A 288 17.47 0.30 -7.19
C VAL A 288 18.76 0.98 -7.65
N ILE A 289 19.89 0.29 -7.58
CA ILE A 289 21.20 0.86 -7.96
C ILE A 289 21.23 1.25 -9.45
N PRO A 290 20.93 0.35 -10.41
CA PRO A 290 20.88 0.70 -11.82
C PRO A 290 19.90 1.84 -12.10
N ARG A 291 18.73 1.83 -11.42
CA ARG A 291 17.73 2.89 -11.59
C ARG A 291 18.25 4.26 -11.16
N LEU A 292 18.99 4.36 -10.06
CA LEU A 292 19.60 5.63 -9.64
C LEU A 292 20.67 6.10 -10.63
N ILE A 293 21.46 5.17 -11.18
CA ILE A 293 22.46 5.49 -12.21
C ILE A 293 21.79 5.98 -13.49
N ASP A 294 20.70 5.33 -13.93
CA ASP A 294 19.88 5.77 -15.07
C ASP A 294 19.26 7.16 -14.87
N LEU A 295 18.96 7.52 -13.62
CA LEU A 295 18.50 8.87 -13.24
C LEU A 295 19.66 9.88 -13.17
N GLY A 296 20.89 9.49 -13.47
CA GLY A 296 22.06 10.37 -13.54
C GLY A 296 22.84 10.51 -12.23
N VAL A 297 22.55 9.69 -11.21
CA VAL A 297 23.34 9.68 -9.97
C VAL A 297 24.71 9.07 -10.27
N ASN A 298 25.76 9.76 -9.84
CA ASN A 298 27.13 9.25 -9.97
C ASN A 298 27.33 8.00 -9.08
N PRO A 299 27.70 6.83 -9.65
CA PRO A 299 27.88 5.60 -8.89
C PRO A 299 28.87 5.75 -7.72
N LYS A 300 29.94 6.53 -7.89
CA LYS A 300 30.96 6.71 -6.84
C LYS A 300 30.41 7.39 -5.59
N ILE A 301 29.42 8.25 -5.76
CA ILE A 301 28.76 8.98 -4.67
C ILE A 301 27.71 8.08 -4.00
N LEU A 302 27.10 7.18 -4.77
CA LEU A 302 26.08 6.26 -4.29
C LEU A 302 26.62 5.28 -3.24
N VAL A 303 27.86 4.82 -3.40
CA VAL A 303 28.58 3.90 -2.49
C VAL A 303 28.42 4.33 -1.03
N SER A 304 28.67 5.61 -0.73
CA SER A 304 28.65 6.13 0.63
C SER A 304 27.28 6.65 1.09
N ALA A 305 26.33 6.76 0.16
CA ALA A 305 25.01 7.35 0.44
C ALA A 305 23.94 6.29 0.71
N LEU A 306 23.85 5.26 -0.14
CA LEU A 306 22.82 4.23 -0.08
C LEU A 306 23.11 3.25 1.06
N SER A 307 22.24 3.17 2.06
CA SER A 307 22.36 2.23 3.17
C SER A 307 21.68 0.89 2.85
N ILE A 308 20.41 0.95 2.42
CA ILE A 308 19.61 -0.25 2.14
C ILE A 308 18.61 0.01 1.01
N SER A 309 18.50 -0.97 0.11
CA SER A 309 17.46 -1.05 -0.91
C SER A 309 16.47 -2.13 -0.52
N LEU A 310 15.22 -1.77 -0.24
CA LEU A 310 14.13 -2.68 0.12
C LEU A 310 13.16 -2.81 -1.04
N ALA A 311 12.71 -4.02 -1.37
CA ALA A 311 11.59 -4.22 -2.27
C ALA A 311 10.43 -4.91 -1.56
N GLN A 312 9.21 -4.47 -1.91
CA GLN A 312 7.99 -4.91 -1.25
C GLN A 312 6.89 -5.26 -2.25
N ARG A 313 6.17 -6.35 -1.95
CA ARG A 313 4.84 -6.69 -2.51
C ARG A 313 3.87 -6.91 -1.36
N LEU A 314 2.57 -6.90 -1.65
CA LEU A 314 1.54 -7.33 -0.70
C LEU A 314 0.88 -8.60 -1.21
N VAL A 315 0.69 -9.56 -0.31
CA VAL A 315 -0.15 -10.73 -0.52
C VAL A 315 -1.28 -10.74 0.49
N ARG A 316 -2.41 -11.33 0.11
CA ARG A 316 -3.52 -11.53 1.03
C ARG A 316 -3.20 -12.62 2.06
N LYS A 317 -3.70 -12.42 3.29
CA LYS A 317 -3.60 -13.40 4.37
C LYS A 317 -4.77 -14.37 4.29
N LEU A 318 -4.50 -15.67 4.38
CA LEU A 318 -5.54 -16.68 4.46
C LEU A 318 -6.44 -16.44 5.67
N CYS A 319 -7.75 -16.61 5.48
CA CYS A 319 -8.70 -16.45 6.57
C CYS A 319 -8.48 -17.52 7.64
N ALA A 320 -8.11 -17.09 8.84
CA ALA A 320 -7.83 -17.99 9.98
C ALA A 320 -9.03 -18.88 10.37
N SER A 321 -10.26 -18.50 10.01
CA SER A 321 -11.48 -19.25 10.35
C SER A 321 -11.86 -20.31 9.31
N CYS A 322 -11.38 -20.22 8.07
CA CYS A 322 -11.82 -21.15 7.01
C CYS A 322 -10.70 -21.72 6.15
N LYS A 323 -9.43 -21.37 6.39
CA LYS A 323 -8.31 -21.98 5.66
C LYS A 323 -8.31 -23.50 5.87
N LYS A 324 -8.02 -24.25 4.82
CA LYS A 324 -8.00 -25.72 4.85
C LYS A 324 -6.64 -26.22 4.40
N GLU A 325 -6.16 -27.30 5.02
CA GLU A 325 -4.96 -27.99 4.57
C GLU A 325 -5.18 -28.50 3.13
N ARG A 326 -4.18 -28.28 2.28
CA ARG A 326 -4.15 -28.71 0.89
C ARG A 326 -2.83 -29.45 0.62
N GLU A 327 -2.94 -30.58 -0.07
CA GLU A 327 -1.77 -31.27 -0.62
C GLU A 327 -1.20 -30.48 -1.81
N LEU A 328 0.12 -30.47 -1.92
CA LEU A 328 0.81 -29.80 -3.02
C LEU A 328 0.84 -30.69 -4.27
N SER A 329 0.78 -30.07 -5.44
CA SER A 329 1.07 -30.76 -6.69
C SER A 329 2.54 -31.15 -6.78
N PRO A 330 2.90 -32.15 -7.60
CA PRO A 330 4.30 -32.49 -7.86
C PRO A 330 5.14 -31.29 -8.36
N GLU A 331 4.57 -30.40 -9.18
CA GLU A 331 5.27 -29.18 -9.64
C GLU A 331 5.51 -28.18 -8.52
N GLU A 332 4.54 -27.99 -7.63
CA GLU A 332 4.66 -27.08 -6.49
C GLU A 332 5.73 -27.60 -5.52
N ILE A 333 5.74 -28.91 -5.21
CA ILE A 333 6.77 -29.55 -4.39
C ILE A 333 8.17 -29.34 -5.01
N LYS A 334 8.30 -29.54 -6.33
CA LYS A 334 9.57 -29.32 -7.05
C LYS A 334 10.04 -27.86 -6.91
N THR A 335 9.13 -26.92 -7.09
CA THR A 335 9.42 -25.47 -6.99
C THR A 335 9.87 -25.11 -5.58
N MET A 336 9.18 -25.60 -4.56
CA MET A 336 9.54 -25.35 -3.15
C MET A 336 10.90 -25.93 -2.80
N LYS A 337 11.19 -27.17 -3.24
CA LYS A 337 12.51 -27.79 -3.05
C LYS A 337 13.62 -26.97 -3.71
N LEU A 338 13.43 -26.51 -4.94
CA LEU A 338 14.40 -25.64 -5.63
C LEU A 338 14.73 -24.38 -4.80
N ILE A 339 13.70 -23.73 -4.25
CA ILE A 339 13.89 -22.52 -3.43
C ILE A 339 14.64 -22.85 -2.12
N ILE A 340 14.31 -23.96 -1.46
CA ILE A 340 14.96 -24.42 -0.22
C ILE A 340 16.43 -24.80 -0.47
N ASP A 341 16.71 -25.50 -1.58
CA ASP A 341 18.07 -25.85 -2.00
C ASP A 341 18.88 -24.58 -2.27
N GLY A 342 18.27 -23.60 -2.96
CA GLY A 342 18.87 -22.28 -3.18
C GLY A 342 19.17 -21.53 -1.87
N MET A 343 18.24 -21.54 -0.92
CA MET A 343 18.48 -20.96 0.42
C MET A 343 19.69 -21.61 1.11
N THR A 344 19.80 -22.93 1.04
CA THR A 344 20.91 -23.68 1.64
C THR A 344 22.23 -23.34 0.96
N ALA A 345 22.26 -23.27 -0.37
CA ALA A 345 23.44 -22.90 -1.15
C ALA A 345 23.91 -21.46 -0.86
N GLU A 346 22.97 -20.57 -0.52
CA GLU A 346 23.24 -19.20 -0.09
C GLU A 346 23.66 -19.10 1.40
N GLY A 347 23.78 -20.22 2.12
CA GLY A 347 24.19 -20.27 3.52
C GLY A 347 23.08 -19.93 4.52
N LYS A 348 21.81 -19.92 4.10
CA LYS A 348 20.67 -19.60 4.97
C LYS A 348 20.26 -20.83 5.77
N GLN A 349 20.18 -20.68 7.08
CA GLN A 349 19.80 -21.77 7.98
C GLN A 349 18.28 -21.98 7.97
N ILE A 350 17.82 -23.06 7.34
CA ILE A 350 16.40 -23.43 7.23
C ILE A 350 15.73 -23.58 8.60
N SER A 351 16.46 -24.07 9.60
CA SER A 351 16.01 -24.23 10.98
C SER A 351 15.48 -22.95 11.62
N ASN A 352 15.96 -21.78 11.18
CA ASN A 352 15.54 -20.49 11.73
C ASN A 352 14.10 -20.13 11.37
N TYR A 353 13.50 -20.88 10.44
CA TYR A 353 12.19 -20.57 9.90
C TYR A 353 11.13 -21.63 10.25
N ASN A 354 11.43 -22.50 11.21
CA ASN A 354 10.55 -23.61 11.62
C ASN A 354 10.13 -24.53 10.47
N LEU A 355 11.00 -24.68 9.47
CA LEU A 355 10.75 -25.52 8.30
C LEU A 355 11.39 -26.90 8.50
N ASN A 356 10.65 -27.95 8.17
CA ASN A 356 11.19 -29.29 7.99
C ASN A 356 11.43 -29.53 6.49
N PRO A 357 12.68 -29.44 5.99
CA PRO A 357 12.97 -29.58 4.57
C PRO A 357 12.66 -30.98 4.00
N ASP A 358 12.67 -32.01 4.86
CA ASP A 358 12.44 -33.41 4.48
C ASP A 358 11.03 -33.91 4.85
N GLY A 359 10.24 -33.08 5.54
CA GLY A 359 8.89 -33.42 5.98
C GLY A 359 7.83 -33.22 4.89
N PRO A 360 6.62 -33.77 5.06
CA PRO A 360 5.51 -33.41 4.19
C PRO A 360 5.22 -31.92 4.35
N PHE A 361 5.39 -31.16 3.28
CA PHE A 361 5.02 -29.75 3.25
C PHE A 361 3.50 -29.63 3.40
N LYS A 362 3.06 -29.06 4.52
CA LYS A 362 1.66 -28.71 4.71
C LYS A 362 1.42 -27.30 4.19
N THR A 363 0.49 -27.16 3.26
CA THR A 363 0.07 -25.84 2.78
C THR A 363 -1.42 -25.66 2.98
N PHE A 364 -1.87 -24.42 2.85
CA PHE A 364 -3.26 -24.06 3.07
C PHE A 364 -3.83 -23.35 1.85
N GLU A 365 -5.11 -23.57 1.60
CA GLU A 365 -5.87 -22.91 0.54
C GLU A 365 -7.03 -22.07 1.08
N ALA A 366 -7.48 -21.15 0.24
CA ALA A 366 -8.61 -20.27 0.51
C ALA A 366 -9.93 -20.99 0.21
N VAL A 367 -10.82 -21.09 1.20
CA VAL A 367 -12.15 -21.71 1.06
C VAL A 367 -13.28 -20.68 0.95
N GLY A 368 -13.28 -19.68 1.84
CA GLY A 368 -14.35 -18.70 1.94
C GLY A 368 -15.35 -19.01 3.06
N CYS A 369 -15.70 -17.98 3.83
CA CYS A 369 -16.74 -18.00 4.85
C CYS A 369 -17.26 -16.58 5.08
N ASP A 370 -18.31 -16.42 5.88
CA ASP A 370 -18.92 -15.12 6.18
C ASP A 370 -17.91 -14.13 6.77
N LYS A 371 -16.97 -14.58 7.61
CA LYS A 371 -15.96 -13.69 8.26
C LYS A 371 -14.98 -13.04 7.29
N CYS A 372 -14.80 -13.63 6.11
CA CYS A 372 -13.95 -13.13 5.03
C CYS A 372 -14.73 -12.72 3.79
N ASN A 373 -16.05 -12.51 3.91
CA ASN A 373 -16.92 -12.18 2.79
C ASN A 373 -16.77 -13.18 1.62
N LYS A 374 -16.64 -14.47 1.95
CA LYS A 374 -16.47 -15.58 1.00
C LYS A 374 -15.21 -15.52 0.12
N THR A 375 -14.29 -14.58 0.36
CA THR A 375 -13.05 -14.46 -0.43
C THR A 375 -12.01 -15.52 -0.05
N GLY A 376 -12.09 -16.06 1.17
CA GLY A 376 -11.08 -16.95 1.74
C GLY A 376 -9.85 -16.23 2.31
N PHE A 377 -9.80 -14.90 2.23
CA PHE A 377 -8.71 -14.06 2.72
C PHE A 377 -9.21 -12.96 3.66
N LYS A 378 -8.35 -12.51 4.59
CA LYS A 378 -8.67 -11.37 5.46
C LYS A 378 -7.40 -10.62 5.87
N GLY A 379 -7.26 -9.40 5.36
CA GLY A 379 -6.07 -8.58 5.55
C GLY A 379 -4.95 -8.96 4.57
N ARG A 380 -3.87 -8.19 4.64
CA ARG A 380 -2.68 -8.35 3.79
C ARG A 380 -1.43 -8.43 4.65
N ILE A 381 -0.35 -8.93 4.07
CA ILE A 381 0.99 -8.96 4.67
C ILE A 381 2.03 -8.66 3.60
N GLY A 382 3.14 -8.04 3.98
CA GLY A 382 4.23 -7.74 3.07
C GLY A 382 5.06 -8.97 2.72
N LEU A 383 5.49 -9.05 1.46
CA LEU A 383 6.64 -9.83 1.04
C LEU A 383 7.81 -8.86 0.89
N PHE A 384 8.93 -9.17 1.53
CA PHE A 384 10.09 -8.29 1.56
C PHE A 384 11.33 -9.00 1.07
N GLU A 385 12.16 -8.23 0.39
CA GLU A 385 13.58 -8.51 0.22
C GLU A 385 14.35 -7.21 0.40
N ALA A 386 15.64 -7.32 0.71
CA ALA A 386 16.49 -6.16 0.75
C ALA A 386 17.93 -6.50 0.38
N ILE A 387 18.64 -5.46 -0.03
CA ILE A 387 20.08 -5.47 -0.23
C ILE A 387 20.65 -4.37 0.62
N LYS A 388 21.48 -4.75 1.59
CA LYS A 388 22.28 -3.81 2.36
C LYS A 388 23.50 -3.44 1.52
N THR A 389 23.86 -2.17 1.50
CA THR A 389 25.11 -1.75 0.88
C THR A 389 26.24 -2.07 1.86
N ASP A 390 26.88 -3.23 1.67
CA ASP A 390 28.07 -3.66 2.40
C ASP A 390 29.32 -3.55 1.51
N GLU A 391 30.49 -3.87 2.05
CA GLU A 391 31.78 -3.76 1.35
C GLU A 391 31.80 -4.48 -0.01
N GLU A 392 31.06 -5.59 -0.17
CA GLU A 392 31.03 -6.34 -1.42
C GLU A 392 30.14 -5.66 -2.46
N ILE A 393 29.00 -5.10 -2.05
CA ILE A 393 28.15 -4.28 -2.93
C ILE A 393 28.85 -2.96 -3.29
N GLU A 394 29.52 -2.33 -2.34
CA GLU A 394 30.28 -1.08 -2.56
C GLU A 394 31.35 -1.22 -3.64
N LYS A 395 32.02 -2.38 -3.73
CA LYS A 395 33.05 -2.66 -4.74
C LYS A 395 32.50 -2.65 -6.17
N ILE A 396 31.28 -3.14 -6.36
CA ILE A 396 30.70 -3.30 -7.70
C ILE A 396 29.92 -2.08 -8.17
N ILE A 397 29.37 -1.24 -7.27
CA ILE A 397 28.59 -0.05 -7.65
C ILE A 397 29.33 0.84 -8.67
N PRO A 398 30.63 1.19 -8.50
CA PRO A 398 31.36 2.03 -9.45
C PRO A 398 31.46 1.47 -10.87
N GLU A 399 31.28 0.16 -11.04
CA GLU A 399 31.38 -0.55 -12.32
C GLU A 399 30.08 -0.49 -13.14
N ASN A 400 29.04 0.18 -12.62
CA ASN A 400 27.68 0.20 -13.20
C ASN A 400 27.10 -1.21 -13.38
N PRO A 401 26.93 -1.96 -12.28
CA PRO A 401 26.58 -3.37 -12.34
C PRO A 401 25.11 -3.55 -12.73
N SER A 402 24.82 -4.64 -13.45
CA SER A 402 23.47 -5.08 -13.74
C SER A 402 22.75 -5.62 -12.49
N GLU A 403 21.42 -5.69 -12.54
CA GLU A 403 20.61 -6.31 -11.47
C GLU A 403 21.10 -7.73 -11.13
N ARG A 404 21.51 -8.51 -12.14
CA ARG A 404 21.98 -9.88 -11.98
C ARG A 404 23.29 -9.96 -11.20
N GLU A 405 24.21 -9.04 -11.45
CA GLU A 405 25.50 -8.95 -10.74
C GLU A 405 25.28 -8.55 -9.29
N ILE A 406 24.44 -7.55 -9.04
CA ILE A 406 24.07 -7.11 -7.70
C ILE A 406 23.41 -8.24 -6.91
N LYS A 407 22.41 -8.93 -7.50
CA LYS A 407 21.76 -10.09 -6.88
C LYS A 407 22.78 -11.16 -6.51
N LYS A 408 23.70 -11.49 -7.42
CA LYS A 408 24.71 -12.53 -7.20
C LYS A 408 25.58 -12.24 -5.98
N VAL A 409 26.00 -10.98 -5.80
CA VAL A 409 26.81 -10.56 -4.65
C VAL A 409 25.97 -10.56 -3.36
N ALA A 410 24.76 -10.00 -3.42
CA ALA A 410 23.88 -9.86 -2.26
C ALA A 410 23.39 -11.19 -1.65
N ARG A 411 23.41 -12.30 -2.41
CA ARG A 411 22.97 -13.63 -1.96
C ARG A 411 23.59 -14.06 -0.63
N THR A 412 24.82 -13.65 -0.36
CA THR A 412 25.58 -14.03 0.83
C THR A 412 25.24 -13.22 2.09
N GLN A 413 24.43 -12.16 1.99
CA GLN A 413 24.04 -11.31 3.13
C GLN A 413 23.08 -12.02 4.11
N GLY A 414 22.55 -13.19 3.72
CA GLY A 414 21.61 -13.97 4.52
C GLY A 414 20.18 -13.39 4.58
N VAL A 415 19.92 -12.27 3.89
CA VAL A 415 18.57 -11.71 3.72
C VAL A 415 17.79 -12.55 2.72
N LEU A 416 16.53 -12.86 3.02
CA LEU A 416 15.66 -13.60 2.11
C LEU A 416 15.37 -12.79 0.83
N SER A 417 15.38 -13.47 -0.31
CA SER A 417 14.77 -12.94 -1.54
C SER A 417 13.25 -12.99 -1.41
N MET A 418 12.55 -12.22 -2.24
CA MET A 418 11.09 -12.08 -2.14
C MET A 418 10.36 -13.42 -2.32
N ARG A 419 10.88 -14.31 -3.18
CA ARG A 419 10.36 -15.68 -3.37
C ARG A 419 10.59 -16.58 -2.15
N GLN A 420 11.73 -16.42 -1.46
CA GLN A 420 12.04 -17.19 -0.26
C GLN A 420 11.17 -16.73 0.90
N ASP A 421 11.00 -15.42 1.09
CA ASP A 421 10.09 -14.86 2.08
C ASP A 421 8.63 -15.29 1.81
N GLY A 422 8.20 -15.29 0.55
CA GLY A 422 6.92 -15.83 0.13
C GLY A 422 6.75 -17.31 0.48
N LEU A 423 7.76 -18.15 0.20
CA LEU A 423 7.76 -19.57 0.54
C LEU A 423 7.58 -19.80 2.04
N ILE A 424 8.30 -19.05 2.87
CA ILE A 424 8.25 -19.15 4.33
C ILE A 424 6.82 -18.86 4.81
N LYS A 425 6.19 -17.82 4.26
CA LYS A 425 4.80 -17.45 4.60
C LYS A 425 3.78 -18.47 4.11
N ILE A 426 4.01 -19.13 2.97
CA ILE A 426 3.18 -20.26 2.50
C ILE A 426 3.26 -21.42 3.50
N LEU A 427 4.47 -21.82 3.87
CA LEU A 427 4.73 -22.96 4.77
C LEU A 427 4.20 -22.72 6.19
N ASN A 428 4.23 -21.48 6.66
CA ASN A 428 3.61 -21.09 7.93
C ASN A 428 2.07 -20.92 7.84
N GLY A 429 1.47 -21.17 6.68
CA GLY A 429 0.03 -21.09 6.47
C GLY A 429 -0.54 -19.67 6.64
N VAL A 430 0.28 -18.65 6.37
CA VAL A 430 -0.09 -17.23 6.41
C VAL A 430 -0.78 -16.83 5.11
N THR A 431 -0.26 -17.30 3.98
CA THR A 431 -0.80 -17.06 2.63
C THR A 431 -0.83 -18.37 1.84
N SER A 432 -1.38 -18.35 0.62
CA SER A 432 -1.44 -19.53 -0.25
C SER A 432 -0.35 -19.49 -1.32
N PHE A 433 -0.05 -20.65 -1.91
CA PHE A 433 0.90 -20.77 -3.01
C PHE A 433 0.50 -19.88 -4.21
N ALA A 434 -0.77 -19.97 -4.62
CA ALA A 434 -1.32 -19.18 -5.71
C ALA A 434 -1.23 -17.67 -5.48
N GLU A 435 -1.37 -17.23 -4.23
CA GLU A 435 -1.31 -15.81 -3.90
C GLU A 435 0.12 -15.25 -4.08
N VAL A 436 1.14 -15.96 -3.58
CA VAL A 436 2.54 -15.53 -3.77
C VAL A 436 2.91 -15.56 -5.25
N GLN A 437 2.53 -16.62 -5.97
CA GLN A 437 2.80 -16.75 -7.40
C GLN A 437 2.16 -15.62 -8.24
N SER A 438 1.06 -15.02 -7.76
CA SER A 438 0.40 -13.92 -8.46
C SER A 438 1.19 -12.60 -8.44
N VAL A 439 2.16 -12.45 -7.52
CA VAL A 439 2.93 -11.21 -7.32
C VAL A 439 4.44 -11.40 -7.42
N VAL A 440 4.94 -12.63 -7.34
CA VAL A 440 6.35 -13.01 -7.41
C VAL A 440 6.51 -14.21 -8.33
N ASP A 441 7.47 -14.14 -9.25
CA ASP A 441 7.86 -15.32 -10.01
C ASP A 441 8.64 -16.29 -9.11
N LEU A 442 8.04 -17.47 -8.86
CA LEU A 442 8.64 -18.52 -8.05
C LEU A 442 9.62 -19.40 -8.85
N SER A 443 9.67 -19.23 -10.17
CA SER A 443 10.50 -20.02 -11.09
C SER A 443 11.78 -19.31 -11.54
N GLU A 444 11.82 -17.98 -11.47
CA GLU A 444 12.96 -17.16 -11.91
C GLU A 444 13.95 -16.85 -10.76
N GLU A 445 15.23 -16.67 -11.10
CA GLU A 445 16.30 -16.14 -10.20
C GLU A 445 16.74 -14.73 -10.58
#